data_AF-A0A960RPK8-F1
#
_entry.id   AF-A0A960RPK8-F1
#
_cell.length_a   1.000
_cell.length_b   1.000
_cell.length_c   1.000
_cell.angle_alpha   90.00
_cell.angle_beta   90.00
_cell.angle_gamma   90.00
#
_symmetry.space_group_name_H-M   'P 1'
#
loop_
_entity.id
_entity.type
_entity.pdbx_description
1 polymer ?
#
loop_
_entity_poly.entity_id
_entity_poly.type
_entity_poly.pdbx_seq_one_letter_code
_entity_poly.pdbx_strand_id
1 'polypeptide(L)'
;LARTDRDIPMPFLIIGSSLVILFLWLFPGFPMNILTILLLVILGFFFVAVTSITVGLVGSTSNPTSGMIITILLITCIIFVSLGWTERIYLIAAITMGCVASVAVCLAGTTSQDLKTGYILGATPRSQQIAELLGLLLPAAAIGGTLYLLNKAYGLGSAQMPAPQASLMAMIAKGVITGQLPFTLVVAGLLLGFAAHMMHVSVLPFAIGLYLPLSLSTGIMAGGLVHALIQRTSTPEKIQQGVLAASGLVAGDACMGVIIALLAVLGVIPASKTGMLNDFFSLGLYALLAVGLSYLARRGTAK
;
A
#
# COMPACT_ATOMS: atom_id res chain seq x y z
N LEU A 1 2.38 -14.44 34.99
CA LEU A 1 1.64 -13.94 33.81
C LEU A 1 1.26 -15.12 32.91
N ALA A 2 -0.01 -15.19 32.51
CA ALA A 2 -0.49 -16.14 31.51
C ALA A 2 0.31 -15.95 30.21
N ARG A 3 0.40 -16.97 29.36
CA ARG A 3 1.22 -16.90 28.13
C ARG A 3 0.77 -15.76 27.21
N THR A 4 -0.52 -15.45 27.19
CA THR A 4 -1.14 -14.36 26.44
C THR A 4 -0.82 -12.97 26.97
N ASP A 5 -0.31 -12.84 28.20
CA ASP A 5 -0.05 -11.55 28.86
C ASP A 5 1.46 -11.27 28.98
N ARG A 6 2.28 -11.98 28.20
CA ARG A 6 3.73 -11.83 28.19
C ARG A 6 4.14 -11.00 26.97
N ASP A 7 4.14 -9.68 27.14
CA ASP A 7 4.61 -8.72 26.15
C ASP A 7 6.13 -8.49 26.19
N ILE A 8 6.66 -7.85 25.15
CA ILE A 8 7.99 -7.23 25.23
C ILE A 8 7.94 -6.13 26.31
N PRO A 9 8.95 -6.06 27.20
CA PRO A 9 9.00 -5.00 28.20
C PRO A 9 8.96 -3.61 27.55
N MET A 10 8.07 -2.74 28.01
CA MET A 10 7.93 -1.37 27.50
C MET A 10 9.25 -0.59 27.39
N PRO A 11 10.22 -0.69 28.33
CA PRO A 11 11.50 0.00 28.17
C PRO A 11 12.25 -0.37 26.89
N PHE A 12 12.17 -1.64 26.45
CA PHE A 12 12.82 -2.08 25.21
C PHE A 12 12.17 -1.44 23.98
N LEU A 13 10.84 -1.34 23.97
CA LEU A 13 10.10 -0.71 22.87
C LEU A 13 10.36 0.80 22.81
N ILE A 14 10.42 1.47 23.96
CA ILE A 14 10.73 2.90 24.05
C ILE A 14 12.15 3.18 23.56
N ILE A 15 13.13 2.39 24.01
CA ILE A 15 14.53 2.56 23.57
C ILE A 15 14.65 2.28 22.07
N GLY A 16 14.06 1.18 21.58
CA GLY A 16 14.11 0.81 20.16
C GLY A 16 13.48 1.87 19.25
N SER A 17 12.28 2.35 19.59
CA SER A 17 11.62 3.42 18.83
C SER A 17 12.40 4.75 18.89
N SER A 18 12.97 5.09 20.05
CA SER A 18 13.83 6.27 20.20
C SER A 18 15.09 6.18 19.33
N LEU A 19 15.70 5.00 19.22
CA LEU A 19 16.86 4.78 18.34
C LEU A 19 16.48 4.92 16.86
N VAL A 20 15.30 4.45 16.44
CA VAL A 20 14.81 4.64 15.07
C VAL A 20 14.57 6.12 14.79
N ILE A 21 13.95 6.86 15.71
CA ILE A 21 13.73 8.31 15.58
C ILE A 21 15.07 9.06 15.50
N LEU A 22 16.03 8.68 16.36
CA LEU A 22 17.38 9.25 16.36
C LEU A 22 18.10 8.97 15.02
N PHE A 23 17.98 7.75 14.50
CA PHE A 23 18.52 7.39 13.19
C PHE A 23 17.92 8.25 12.07
N LEU A 24 16.59 8.42 12.05
CA LEU A 24 15.91 9.25 11.04
C LEU A 24 16.34 10.72 11.09
N TRP A 25 16.68 11.23 12.27
CA TRP A 25 17.18 12.59 12.44
C TRP A 25 18.64 12.74 12.01
N LEU A 26 19.49 11.77 12.34
CA LEU A 26 20.94 11.84 12.10
C LEU A 26 21.34 11.38 10.69
N PHE A 27 20.52 10.57 10.01
CA PHE A 27 20.88 9.98 8.73
C PHE A 27 20.95 11.05 7.62
N PRO A 28 22.12 11.31 7.02
CA PRO A 28 22.30 12.43 6.07
C PRO A 28 21.44 12.35 4.82
N GLY A 29 20.98 11.15 4.45
CA GLY A 29 20.10 10.93 3.29
C GLY A 29 18.66 11.41 3.50
N PHE A 30 18.25 11.71 4.74
CA PHE A 30 16.91 12.21 5.04
C PHE A 30 16.98 13.67 5.48
N PRO A 31 16.37 14.62 4.76
CA PRO A 31 16.36 16.03 5.14
C PRO A 31 15.36 16.31 6.28
N MET A 32 15.51 15.63 7.41
CA MET A 32 14.61 15.67 8.56
C MET A 32 15.21 16.53 9.67
N ASN A 33 14.73 17.77 9.83
CA ASN A 33 15.13 18.60 10.97
C ASN A 33 14.34 18.22 12.24
N ILE A 34 14.67 18.83 13.38
CA ILE A 34 14.04 18.54 14.68
C ILE A 34 12.52 18.73 14.61
N LEU A 35 12.05 19.78 13.92
CA LEU A 35 10.62 20.03 13.78
C LEU A 35 9.94 18.95 12.93
N THR A 36 10.54 18.54 11.82
CA THR A 36 10.06 17.44 10.97
C THR A 36 9.94 16.15 11.78
N ILE A 37 10.91 15.85 12.64
CA ILE A 37 10.89 14.67 13.52
C ILE A 37 9.78 14.79 14.57
N LEU A 38 9.62 15.96 15.18
CA LEU A 38 8.55 16.19 16.15
C LEU A 38 7.16 16.00 15.51
N LEU A 39 6.96 16.54 14.31
CA LEU A 39 5.73 16.35 13.53
C LEU A 39 5.49 14.88 13.20
N LEU A 40 6.54 14.15 12.78
CA LEU A 40 6.45 12.71 12.53
C LEU A 40 5.97 11.96 13.78
N VAL A 41 6.54 12.24 14.95
CA VAL A 41 6.17 11.56 16.20
C VAL A 41 4.73 11.88 16.59
N ILE A 42 4.34 13.16 16.54
CA ILE A 42 2.99 13.59 16.92
C ILE A 42 1.94 13.02 15.96
N LEU A 43 2.08 13.30 14.66
CA LEU A 43 1.11 12.85 13.65
C LEU A 43 1.11 11.32 13.56
N GLY A 44 2.28 10.70 13.54
CA GLY A 44 2.42 9.25 13.54
C GLY A 44 1.74 8.60 14.73
N PHE A 45 1.92 9.12 15.94
CA PHE A 45 1.27 8.60 17.14
C PHE A 45 -0.27 8.63 17.04
N PHE A 46 -0.86 9.76 16.63
CA PHE A 46 -2.31 9.85 16.49
C PHE A 46 -2.85 8.90 15.42
N PHE A 47 -2.22 8.84 14.25
CA PHE A 47 -2.67 7.95 13.17
C PHE A 47 -2.43 6.47 13.47
N VAL A 48 -1.40 6.12 14.26
CA VAL A 48 -1.17 4.78 14.80
C VAL A 48 -2.32 4.36 15.75
N ALA A 49 -2.80 5.26 16.60
CA ALA A 49 -3.97 4.95 17.44
C ALA A 49 -5.23 4.73 16.59
N VAL A 50 -5.48 5.60 15.61
CA VAL A 50 -6.65 5.51 14.71
C VAL A 50 -6.64 4.22 13.90
N THR A 51 -5.50 3.85 13.30
CA THR A 51 -5.39 2.61 12.51
C THR A 51 -5.56 1.36 13.37
N SER A 52 -4.97 1.29 14.56
CA SER A 52 -5.13 0.14 15.46
C SER A 52 -6.58 -0.10 15.86
N ILE A 53 -7.34 0.98 16.15
CA ILE A 53 -8.77 0.88 16.46
C ILE A 53 -9.56 0.46 15.21
N THR A 54 -9.30 1.10 14.07
CA THR A 54 -10.06 0.88 12.84
C THR A 54 -9.88 -0.55 12.32
N VAL A 55 -8.63 -1.05 12.31
CA VAL A 55 -8.35 -2.45 11.95
C VAL A 55 -9.06 -3.43 12.88
N GLY A 56 -9.17 -3.12 14.16
CA GLY A 56 -9.91 -3.95 15.13
C GLY A 56 -11.40 -4.10 14.79
N LEU A 57 -12.01 -3.06 14.19
CA LEU A 57 -13.43 -2.97 13.84
C LEU A 57 -13.74 -3.49 12.43
N VAL A 58 -12.99 -3.05 11.42
CA VAL A 58 -13.29 -3.31 10.00
C VAL A 58 -12.30 -4.26 9.30
N GLY A 59 -11.22 -4.64 9.98
CA GLY A 59 -10.12 -5.43 9.41
C GLY A 59 -9.11 -4.60 8.62
N SER A 60 -7.91 -5.13 8.38
CA SER A 60 -6.83 -4.43 7.66
C SER A 60 -7.16 -4.11 6.21
N THR A 61 -7.90 -4.98 5.51
CA THR A 61 -8.26 -4.77 4.10
C THR A 61 -9.19 -3.56 3.90
N SER A 62 -10.03 -3.28 4.89
CA SER A 62 -10.99 -2.15 4.85
C SER A 62 -10.47 -0.90 5.57
N ASN A 63 -9.25 -0.96 6.13
CA ASN A 63 -8.64 0.15 6.85
C ASN A 63 -8.24 1.25 5.85
N PRO A 64 -8.64 2.52 6.05
CA PRO A 64 -8.37 3.60 5.10
C PRO A 64 -6.93 4.14 5.18
N THR A 65 -5.94 3.23 5.17
CA THR A 65 -4.52 3.57 5.35
C THR A 65 -4.03 4.58 4.31
N SER A 66 -4.46 4.44 3.05
CA SER A 66 -4.12 5.39 1.99
C SER A 66 -4.58 6.82 2.28
N GLY A 67 -5.79 6.99 2.84
CA GLY A 67 -6.33 8.29 3.25
C GLY A 67 -5.56 8.89 4.43
N MET A 68 -5.17 8.06 5.40
CA MET A 68 -4.35 8.50 6.53
C MET A 68 -3.00 9.04 6.07
N ILE A 69 -2.34 8.38 5.11
CA ILE A 69 -1.05 8.80 4.55
C ILE A 69 -1.18 10.15 3.81
N ILE A 70 -2.20 10.30 2.95
CA ILE A 70 -2.47 11.57 2.26
C ILE A 70 -2.69 12.71 3.26
N THR A 71 -3.43 12.43 4.33
CA THR A 71 -3.73 13.43 5.36
C THR A 71 -2.47 13.87 6.10
N ILE A 72 -1.60 12.94 6.51
CA ILE A 72 -0.31 13.26 7.15
C ILE A 72 0.53 14.11 6.20
N LEU A 73 0.64 13.72 4.94
CA LEU A 73 1.41 14.47 3.95
C LEU A 73 0.87 15.90 3.76
N LEU A 74 -0.45 16.06 3.64
CA LEU A 74 -1.09 17.37 3.50
C LEU A 74 -0.84 18.26 4.72
N ILE A 75 -1.05 17.75 5.93
CA ILE A 75 -0.81 18.51 7.17
C ILE A 75 0.65 18.96 7.23
N THR A 76 1.58 18.04 6.95
CA THR A 76 3.01 18.34 6.92
C THR A 76 3.37 19.42 5.91
N CYS A 77 2.88 19.31 4.68
CA CYS A 77 3.15 20.31 3.65
C CYS A 77 2.55 21.68 4.00
N ILE A 78 1.34 21.73 4.59
CA ILE A 78 0.72 22.98 5.04
C ILE A 78 1.56 23.64 6.14
N ILE A 79 2.05 22.87 7.11
CA ILE A 79 2.92 23.39 8.17
C ILE A 79 4.23 23.92 7.58
N PHE A 80 4.85 23.21 6.65
CA PHE A 80 6.08 23.67 6.00
C PHE A 80 5.88 25.00 5.26
N VAL A 81 4.80 25.13 4.48
CA VAL A 81 4.46 26.39 3.81
C VAL A 81 4.22 27.52 4.81
N SER A 82 3.53 27.24 5.92
CA SER A 82 3.30 28.25 6.97
C SER A 82 4.58 28.79 7.62
N LEU A 83 5.67 28.01 7.55
CA LEU A 83 7.00 28.38 8.05
C LEU A 83 7.92 28.96 6.95
N GLY A 84 7.40 29.12 5.72
CA GLY A 84 8.18 29.59 4.57
C GLY A 84 9.10 28.54 3.95
N TRP A 85 8.93 27.25 4.28
CA TRP A 85 9.78 26.16 3.82
C TRP A 85 9.32 25.62 2.47
N THR A 86 9.63 26.36 1.40
CA THR A 86 9.11 26.07 0.04
C THR A 86 10.14 25.45 -0.91
N GLU A 87 11.38 25.28 -0.47
CA GLU A 87 12.45 24.71 -1.29
C GLU A 87 12.29 23.20 -1.55
N ARG A 88 12.96 22.71 -2.59
CA ARG A 88 12.93 21.29 -2.99
C ARG A 88 13.30 20.34 -1.85
N ILE A 89 14.22 20.74 -0.97
CA ILE A 89 14.65 19.94 0.18
C ILE A 89 13.47 19.62 1.11
N TYR A 90 12.54 20.56 1.30
CA TYR A 90 11.36 20.39 2.15
C TYR A 90 10.27 19.54 1.48
N LEU A 91 10.21 19.53 0.14
CA LEU A 91 9.37 18.58 -0.59
C LEU A 91 9.85 17.14 -0.35
N ILE A 92 11.17 16.92 -0.45
CA ILE A 92 11.76 15.60 -0.17
C ILE A 92 11.53 15.22 1.30
N ALA A 93 11.69 16.16 2.23
CA ALA A 93 11.43 15.95 3.65
C ALA A 93 9.97 15.57 3.94
N ALA A 94 9.00 16.27 3.33
CA ALA A 94 7.57 15.98 3.52
C ALA A 94 7.18 14.59 3.01
N ILE A 95 7.66 14.21 1.82
CA ILE A 95 7.41 12.87 1.24
C ILE A 95 8.08 11.78 2.09
N THR A 96 9.32 12.04 2.56
CA THR A 96 10.05 11.11 3.43
C THR A 96 9.30 10.90 4.74
N MET A 97 8.82 11.98 5.36
CA MET A 97 8.00 11.92 6.56
C MET A 97 6.72 11.12 6.32
N GLY A 98 6.00 11.39 5.23
CA GLY A 98 4.81 10.64 4.84
C GLY A 98 5.08 9.14 4.66
N CYS A 99 6.24 8.78 4.09
CA CYS A 99 6.68 7.39 3.94
C CYS A 99 6.92 6.71 5.31
N VAL A 100 7.68 7.35 6.20
CA VAL A 100 7.95 6.78 7.53
C VAL A 100 6.66 6.64 8.34
N ALA A 101 5.80 7.67 8.30
CA ALA A 101 4.50 7.63 8.96
C ALA A 101 3.60 6.53 8.37
N SER A 102 3.62 6.36 7.04
CA SER A 102 2.92 5.25 6.37
C SER A 102 3.38 3.90 6.89
N VAL A 103 4.68 3.68 7.02
CA VAL A 103 5.22 2.40 7.53
C VAL A 103 4.74 2.18 8.97
N ALA A 104 4.80 3.21 9.82
CA ALA A 104 4.32 3.12 11.19
C ALA A 104 2.81 2.80 11.27
N VAL A 105 1.97 3.48 10.48
CA VAL A 105 0.51 3.27 10.46
C VAL A 105 0.14 1.89 9.92
N CYS A 106 0.79 1.45 8.84
CA CYS A 106 0.58 0.11 8.28
C CYS A 106 0.98 -0.98 9.27
N LEU A 107 2.19 -0.89 9.84
CA LEU A 107 2.69 -1.90 10.77
C LEU A 107 1.88 -1.93 12.07
N ALA A 108 1.50 -0.78 12.61
CA ALA A 108 0.63 -0.74 13.79
C ALA A 108 -0.71 -1.46 13.54
N GLY A 109 -1.32 -1.24 12.36
CA GLY A 109 -2.53 -1.95 11.96
C GLY A 109 -2.33 -3.46 11.89
N THR A 110 -1.28 -3.91 11.18
CA THR A 110 -0.95 -5.33 11.03
C THR A 110 -0.65 -5.98 12.39
N THR A 111 0.24 -5.42 13.19
CA THR A 111 0.58 -5.91 14.53
C THR A 111 -0.66 -5.98 15.42
N SER A 112 -1.56 -4.99 15.37
CA SER A 112 -2.80 -5.03 16.16
C SER A 112 -3.70 -6.21 15.77
N GLN A 113 -3.77 -6.53 14.47
CA GLN A 113 -4.54 -7.66 13.95
C GLN A 113 -3.88 -9.01 14.26
N ASP A 114 -2.55 -9.07 14.19
CA ASP A 114 -1.76 -10.26 14.48
C ASP A 114 -1.77 -10.60 15.97
N LEU A 115 -1.72 -9.59 16.84
CA LEU A 115 -1.90 -9.75 18.29
C LEU A 115 -3.32 -10.22 18.64
N LYS A 116 -4.35 -9.70 17.96
CA LYS A 116 -5.74 -10.19 18.14
C LYS A 116 -5.85 -11.66 17.73
N THR A 117 -5.33 -12.03 16.57
CA THR A 117 -5.36 -13.40 16.07
C THR A 117 -4.53 -14.33 16.95
N GLY A 118 -3.35 -13.87 17.38
CA GLY A 118 -2.48 -14.55 18.32
C GLY A 118 -3.15 -14.82 19.66
N TYR A 119 -3.84 -13.83 20.23
CA TYR A 119 -4.61 -13.99 21.45
C TYR A 119 -5.68 -15.08 21.33
N ILE A 120 -6.44 -15.11 20.23
CA ILE A 120 -7.46 -16.14 19.95
C ILE A 120 -6.83 -17.55 19.86
N LEU A 121 -5.64 -17.65 19.26
CA LEU A 121 -4.91 -18.91 19.11
C LEU A 121 -4.09 -19.30 20.35
N GLY A 122 -4.06 -18.48 21.41
CA GLY A 122 -3.26 -18.72 22.62
C GLY A 122 -1.76 -18.51 22.44
N ALA A 123 -1.36 -17.69 21.47
CA ALA A 123 0.04 -17.33 21.23
C ALA A 123 0.62 -16.44 22.35
N THR A 124 1.95 -16.34 22.39
CA THR A 124 2.67 -15.44 23.30
C THR A 124 3.04 -14.14 22.58
N PRO A 125 2.48 -12.97 22.96
CA PRO A 125 2.69 -11.70 22.24
C PRO A 125 4.15 -11.34 22.00
N ARG A 126 5.01 -11.54 23.00
CA ARG A 126 6.45 -11.30 22.88
C ARG A 126 7.10 -12.07 21.72
N SER A 127 6.72 -13.32 21.52
CA SER A 127 7.26 -14.14 20.43
C SER A 127 6.75 -13.67 19.08
N GLN A 128 5.49 -13.22 18.99
CA GLN A 128 4.91 -12.66 17.77
C GLN A 128 5.60 -11.36 17.38
N GLN A 129 5.73 -10.41 18.31
CA GLN A 129 6.39 -9.13 18.06
C GLN A 129 7.85 -9.30 17.61
N ILE A 130 8.60 -10.21 18.22
CA ILE A 130 9.98 -10.51 17.78
C ILE A 130 9.98 -11.10 16.36
N ALA A 131 9.05 -12.01 16.05
CA ALA A 131 8.93 -12.60 14.72
C ALA A 131 8.55 -11.55 13.66
N GLU A 132 7.66 -10.60 13.99
CA GLU A 132 7.30 -9.48 13.11
C GLU A 132 8.50 -8.56 12.85
N LEU A 133 9.25 -8.19 13.90
CA LEU A 133 10.43 -7.32 13.78
C LEU A 133 11.53 -7.97 12.91
N LEU A 134 11.82 -9.25 13.12
CA LEU A 134 12.79 -9.99 12.31
C LEU A 134 12.26 -10.24 10.90
N GLY A 135 10.97 -10.58 10.80
CA GLY A 135 10.27 -10.88 9.56
C GLY A 135 10.15 -9.68 8.62
N LEU A 136 10.30 -8.45 9.10
CA LEU A 136 10.31 -7.24 8.29
C LEU A 136 11.59 -7.08 7.46
N LEU A 137 12.73 -7.58 7.93
CA LEU A 137 14.04 -7.29 7.33
C LEU A 137 14.18 -7.87 5.92
N LEU A 138 13.77 -9.13 5.74
CA LEU A 138 13.90 -9.82 4.46
C LEU A 138 12.97 -9.22 3.38
N PRO A 139 11.66 -9.00 3.62
CA PRO A 139 10.78 -8.31 2.69
C PRO A 139 11.23 -6.88 2.40
N ALA A 140 11.71 -6.13 3.40
CA ALA A 140 12.21 -4.77 3.18
C ALA A 140 13.39 -4.76 2.20
N ALA A 141 14.35 -5.66 2.39
CA ALA A 141 15.49 -5.82 1.48
C ALA A 141 15.06 -6.31 0.08
N ALA A 142 14.17 -7.30 0.01
CA ALA A 142 13.68 -7.87 -1.24
C ALA A 142 12.87 -6.86 -2.07
N ILE A 143 11.94 -6.14 -1.43
CA ILE A 143 11.13 -5.09 -2.08
C ILE A 143 12.02 -3.92 -2.50
N GLY A 144 12.93 -3.46 -1.64
CA GLY A 144 13.88 -2.39 -1.97
C GLY A 144 14.75 -2.75 -3.17
N GLY A 145 15.31 -3.96 -3.19
CA GLY A 145 16.09 -4.48 -4.32
C GLY A 145 15.26 -4.61 -5.60
N THR A 146 14.02 -5.10 -5.49
CA THR A 146 13.10 -5.21 -6.61
C THR A 146 12.77 -3.84 -7.21
N LEU A 147 12.43 -2.86 -6.37
CA LEU A 147 12.15 -1.49 -6.83
C LEU A 147 13.36 -0.85 -7.51
N TYR A 148 14.57 -1.10 -6.99
CA TYR A 148 15.80 -0.65 -7.63
C TYR A 148 16.01 -1.28 -9.01
N LEU A 149 15.82 -2.60 -9.14
CA LEU A 149 15.92 -3.31 -10.42
C LEU A 149 14.90 -2.80 -11.43
N LEU A 150 13.64 -2.67 -11.02
CA LEU A 150 12.55 -2.16 -11.85
C LEU A 150 12.82 -0.73 -12.32
N ASN A 151 13.28 0.14 -11.42
CA ASN A 151 13.63 1.50 -11.78
C ASN A 151 14.81 1.55 -12.77
N LYS A 152 15.81 0.69 -12.61
CA LYS A 152 16.94 0.59 -13.54
C LYS A 152 16.53 0.04 -14.91
N ALA A 153 15.60 -0.92 -14.94
CA ALA A 153 15.13 -1.56 -16.17
C ALA A 153 14.19 -0.67 -16.99
N TYR A 154 13.20 -0.04 -16.34
CA TYR A 154 12.07 0.60 -17.02
C TYR A 154 11.88 2.08 -16.64
N GLY A 155 12.49 2.53 -15.55
CA GLY A 155 12.24 3.84 -14.94
C GLY A 155 10.87 3.92 -14.27
N LEU A 156 10.82 4.04 -12.93
CA LEU A 156 9.53 4.19 -12.24
C LEU A 156 8.88 5.53 -12.58
N GLY A 157 7.60 5.51 -12.93
CA GLY A 157 6.87 6.68 -13.39
C GLY A 157 7.03 6.97 -14.89
N SER A 158 7.69 6.09 -15.65
CA SER A 158 7.72 6.14 -17.12
C SER A 158 6.39 5.70 -17.72
N ALA A 159 6.24 5.84 -19.04
CA ALA A 159 5.07 5.34 -19.76
C ALA A 159 4.97 3.81 -19.69
N GLN A 160 6.11 3.10 -19.62
CA GLN A 160 6.15 1.64 -19.51
C GLN A 160 5.84 1.15 -18.09
N MET A 161 6.20 1.93 -17.07
CA MET A 161 5.96 1.59 -15.66
C MET A 161 5.38 2.80 -14.91
N PRO A 162 4.11 3.15 -15.16
CA PRO A 162 3.46 4.26 -14.48
C PRO A 162 3.38 3.98 -12.98
N ALA A 163 3.57 5.02 -12.16
CA ALA A 163 3.48 4.94 -10.71
C ALA A 163 2.39 5.91 -10.18
N PRO A 164 1.09 5.66 -10.46
CA PRO A 164 0.02 6.62 -10.21
C PRO A 164 -0.05 7.09 -8.75
N GLN A 165 0.15 6.18 -7.81
CA GLN A 165 0.11 6.51 -6.38
C GLN A 165 1.27 7.42 -5.97
N ALA A 166 2.47 7.16 -6.46
CA ALA A 166 3.63 8.00 -6.20
C ALA A 166 3.49 9.38 -6.89
N SER A 167 2.97 9.39 -8.12
CA SER A 167 2.67 10.62 -8.86
C SER A 167 1.62 11.48 -8.15
N LEU A 168 0.57 10.87 -7.60
CA LEU A 168 -0.45 11.56 -6.80
C LEU A 168 0.17 12.19 -5.54
N MET A 169 0.95 11.41 -4.78
CA MET A 169 1.65 11.91 -3.58
C MET A 169 2.56 13.09 -3.91
N ALA A 170 3.36 12.98 -4.98
CA ALA A 170 4.26 14.03 -5.42
C ALA A 170 3.51 15.28 -5.91
N MET A 171 2.41 15.10 -6.65
CA MET A 171 1.57 16.21 -7.13
C MET A 171 0.97 16.97 -5.95
N ILE A 172 0.42 16.27 -4.95
CA ILE A 172 -0.16 16.89 -3.76
C ILE A 172 0.91 17.66 -2.99
N ALA A 173 2.04 17.01 -2.67
CA ALA A 173 3.13 17.64 -1.93
C ALA A 173 3.66 18.88 -2.66
N LYS A 174 3.95 18.76 -3.96
CA LYS A 174 4.42 19.88 -4.78
C LYS A 174 3.39 20.99 -4.84
N GLY A 175 2.12 20.67 -5.11
CA GLY A 175 1.05 21.65 -5.23
C GLY A 175 0.86 22.45 -3.95
N VAL A 176 0.90 21.82 -2.77
CA VAL A 176 0.81 22.54 -1.50
C VAL A 176 2.03 23.44 -1.32
N ILE A 177 3.24 22.88 -1.48
CA ILE A 177 4.50 23.60 -1.23
C ILE A 177 4.70 24.80 -2.18
N THR A 178 4.28 24.68 -3.44
CA THR A 178 4.38 25.77 -4.42
C THR A 178 3.18 26.71 -4.43
N GLY A 179 2.15 26.46 -3.59
CA GLY A 179 0.91 27.22 -3.57
C GLY A 179 0.04 27.06 -4.83
N GLN A 180 0.30 26.05 -5.65
CA GLN A 180 -0.43 25.78 -6.89
C GLN A 180 -1.57 24.76 -6.72
N LEU A 181 -1.74 24.18 -5.53
CA LEU A 181 -2.82 23.24 -5.29
C LEU A 181 -4.18 23.96 -5.39
N PRO A 182 -5.11 23.50 -6.24
CA PRO A 182 -6.43 24.10 -6.32
C PRO A 182 -7.27 23.68 -5.09
N PHE A 183 -7.09 24.39 -3.97
CA PHE A 183 -7.79 24.10 -2.71
C PHE A 183 -9.32 24.11 -2.86
N THR A 184 -9.86 24.89 -3.79
CA THR A 184 -11.29 24.86 -4.15
C THR A 184 -11.75 23.46 -4.56
N LEU A 185 -10.94 22.75 -5.36
CA LEU A 185 -11.26 21.37 -5.78
C LEU A 185 -11.07 20.36 -4.63
N VAL A 186 -10.08 20.59 -3.76
CA VAL A 186 -9.87 19.75 -2.57
C VAL A 186 -11.08 19.84 -1.63
N VAL A 187 -11.54 21.05 -1.34
CA VAL A 187 -12.72 21.29 -0.49
C VAL A 187 -13.98 20.74 -1.16
N ALA A 188 -14.16 20.95 -2.46
CA ALA A 188 -15.27 20.36 -3.21
C ALA A 188 -15.26 18.83 -3.11
N GLY A 189 -14.10 18.18 -3.26
CA GLY A 189 -13.94 16.74 -3.09
C GLY A 189 -14.28 16.26 -1.66
N LEU A 190 -13.89 17.02 -0.63
CA LEU A 190 -14.23 16.73 0.76
C LEU A 190 -15.74 16.79 0.99
N LEU A 191 -16.41 17.82 0.45
CA LEU A 191 -17.88 17.96 0.55
C LEU A 191 -18.61 16.86 -0.21
N LEU A 192 -18.15 16.51 -1.41
CA LEU A 192 -18.72 15.41 -2.20
C LEU A 192 -18.53 14.07 -1.49
N GLY A 193 -17.35 13.82 -0.93
CA GLY A 193 -17.07 12.62 -0.15
C GLY A 193 -17.96 12.53 1.11
N PHE A 194 -18.14 13.65 1.80
CA PHE A 194 -19.04 13.73 2.94
C PHE A 194 -20.50 13.47 2.55
N ALA A 195 -20.98 14.09 1.47
CA ALA A 195 -22.33 13.85 0.95
C ALA A 195 -22.54 12.37 0.55
N ALA A 196 -21.58 11.77 -0.15
CA ALA A 196 -21.62 10.36 -0.52
C ALA A 196 -21.63 9.45 0.73
N HIS A 197 -20.84 9.77 1.75
CA HIS A 197 -20.84 9.05 3.02
C HIS A 197 -22.19 9.14 3.74
N MET A 198 -22.83 10.31 3.75
CA MET A 198 -24.19 10.51 4.29
C MET A 198 -25.25 9.71 3.53
N MET A 199 -25.03 9.45 2.24
CA MET A 199 -25.87 8.57 1.43
C MET A 199 -25.55 7.08 1.61
N HIS A 200 -24.67 6.71 2.56
CA HIS A 200 -24.16 5.35 2.76
C HIS A 200 -23.46 4.75 1.53
N VAL A 201 -22.96 5.61 0.63
CA VAL A 201 -22.14 5.19 -0.50
C VAL A 201 -20.68 5.13 -0.05
N SER A 202 -20.02 4.01 -0.32
CA SER A 202 -18.59 3.87 -0.03
C SER A 202 -17.79 4.82 -0.93
N VAL A 203 -17.10 5.79 -0.32
CA VAL A 203 -16.30 6.80 -1.03
C VAL A 203 -15.00 6.20 -1.57
N LEU A 204 -14.49 5.14 -0.95
CA LEU A 204 -13.18 4.57 -1.24
C LEU A 204 -13.07 3.99 -2.66
N PRO A 205 -14.01 3.17 -3.18
CA PRO A 205 -13.98 2.70 -4.56
C PRO A 205 -14.00 3.84 -5.59
N PHE A 206 -14.74 4.91 -5.32
CA PHE A 206 -14.83 6.07 -6.20
C PHE A 206 -13.49 6.81 -6.26
N ALA A 207 -12.89 7.07 -5.10
CA ALA A 207 -11.57 7.70 -5.02
C ALA A 207 -10.49 6.88 -5.74
N ILE A 208 -10.46 5.56 -5.52
CA ILE A 208 -9.52 4.64 -6.19
C ILE A 208 -9.70 4.67 -7.71
N GLY A 209 -10.95 4.64 -8.19
CA GLY A 209 -11.24 4.68 -9.63
C GLY A 209 -10.81 5.97 -10.33
N LEU A 210 -10.78 7.10 -9.61
CA LEU A 210 -10.40 8.40 -10.17
C LEU A 210 -8.89 8.57 -10.38
N TYR A 211 -8.05 8.01 -9.52
CA TYR A 211 -6.59 8.17 -9.63
C TYR A 211 -5.90 7.00 -10.34
N LEU A 212 -6.54 5.83 -10.45
CA LEU A 212 -5.96 4.70 -11.17
C LEU A 212 -6.12 4.85 -12.69
N PRO A 213 -5.12 4.42 -13.49
CA PRO A 213 -5.24 4.32 -14.94
C PRO A 213 -6.47 3.54 -15.37
N LEU A 214 -7.12 4.01 -16.44
CA LEU A 214 -8.34 3.37 -16.97
C LEU A 214 -8.12 1.89 -17.26
N SER A 215 -6.95 1.49 -17.77
CA SER A 215 -6.60 0.09 -18.03
C SER A 215 -6.69 -0.79 -16.77
N LEU A 216 -6.20 -0.31 -15.63
CA LEU A 216 -6.29 -1.02 -14.35
C LEU A 216 -7.73 -1.04 -13.84
N SER A 217 -8.43 0.10 -13.89
CA SER A 217 -9.83 0.21 -13.47
C SER A 217 -10.75 -0.70 -14.29
N THR A 218 -10.54 -0.81 -15.61
CA THR A 218 -11.31 -1.72 -16.46
C THR A 218 -11.04 -3.19 -16.13
N GLY A 219 -9.80 -3.55 -15.80
CA GLY A 219 -9.46 -4.91 -15.38
C GLY A 219 -10.12 -5.28 -14.05
N ILE A 220 -10.09 -4.37 -13.07
CA ILE A 220 -10.78 -4.53 -11.77
C ILE A 220 -12.29 -4.67 -11.99
N MET A 221 -12.88 -3.82 -12.83
CA MET A 221 -14.31 -3.88 -13.17
C MET A 221 -14.69 -5.22 -13.82
N ALA A 222 -13.90 -5.70 -14.79
CA ALA A 222 -14.14 -6.99 -15.43
C ALA A 222 -14.08 -8.14 -14.41
N GLY A 223 -13.08 -8.15 -13.53
CA GLY A 223 -12.99 -9.11 -12.43
C GLY A 223 -14.18 -9.06 -11.48
N GLY A 224 -14.66 -7.85 -11.15
CA GLY A 224 -15.87 -7.64 -10.33
C GLY A 224 -17.15 -8.15 -11.01
N LEU A 225 -17.29 -7.95 -12.32
CA LEU A 225 -18.41 -8.50 -13.09
C LEU A 225 -18.38 -10.03 -13.13
N VAL A 226 -17.20 -10.63 -13.36
CA VAL A 226 -17.03 -12.09 -13.30
C VAL A 226 -17.39 -12.61 -11.91
N HIS A 227 -16.92 -11.95 -10.86
CA HIS A 227 -17.27 -12.30 -9.48
C HIS A 227 -18.80 -12.23 -9.25
N ALA A 228 -19.46 -11.16 -9.68
CA ALA A 228 -20.90 -10.98 -9.54
C ALA A 228 -21.72 -12.05 -10.31
N LEU A 229 -21.25 -12.48 -11.48
CA LEU A 229 -21.88 -13.56 -12.25
C LEU A 229 -21.69 -14.93 -11.58
N ILE A 230 -20.49 -15.23 -11.09
CA ILE A 230 -20.18 -16.50 -10.41
C ILE A 230 -20.92 -16.58 -9.07
N GLN A 231 -21.02 -15.48 -8.33
CA GLN A 231 -21.69 -15.41 -7.04
C GLN A 231 -23.16 -15.84 -7.10
N ARG A 232 -23.83 -15.65 -8.24
CA ARG A 232 -25.23 -16.09 -8.44
C ARG A 232 -25.40 -17.60 -8.54
N THR A 233 -24.33 -18.34 -8.85
CA THR A 233 -24.42 -19.77 -9.24
C THR A 233 -23.54 -20.71 -8.42
N SER A 234 -22.65 -20.17 -7.59
CA SER A 234 -21.61 -20.93 -6.87
C SER A 234 -21.70 -20.74 -5.36
N THR A 235 -21.18 -21.72 -4.60
CA THR A 235 -21.13 -21.66 -3.14
C THR A 235 -20.02 -20.72 -2.64
N PRO A 236 -20.12 -20.16 -1.42
CA PRO A 236 -19.10 -19.30 -0.84
C PRO A 236 -17.68 -19.91 -0.85
N GLU A 237 -17.58 -21.22 -0.58
CA GLU A 237 -16.32 -21.97 -0.58
C GLU A 237 -15.66 -21.98 -1.98
N LYS A 238 -16.44 -22.25 -3.03
CA LYS A 238 -15.95 -22.24 -4.42
C LYS A 238 -15.50 -20.85 -4.85
N ILE A 239 -16.20 -19.82 -4.39
CA ILE A 239 -15.83 -18.42 -4.64
C ILE A 239 -14.48 -18.12 -3.97
N GLN A 240 -14.28 -18.51 -2.71
CA GLN A 240 -13.01 -18.33 -2.00
C GLN A 240 -11.85 -19.07 -2.69
N GLN A 241 -12.08 -20.30 -3.17
CA GLN A 241 -11.07 -21.03 -3.95
C GLN A 241 -10.70 -20.32 -5.26
N GLY A 242 -11.71 -19.77 -5.96
CA GLY A 242 -11.47 -18.96 -7.17
C GLY A 242 -10.67 -17.69 -6.88
N VAL A 243 -10.99 -16.99 -5.79
CA VAL A 243 -10.22 -15.82 -5.32
C VAL A 243 -8.79 -16.19 -4.95
N LEU A 244 -8.58 -17.35 -4.30
CA LEU A 244 -7.25 -17.85 -3.97
C LEU A 244 -6.44 -18.17 -5.22
N ALA A 245 -7.03 -18.84 -6.21
CA ALA A 245 -6.38 -19.14 -7.49
C ALA A 245 -6.02 -17.86 -8.26
N ALA A 246 -6.93 -16.88 -8.30
CA ALA A 246 -6.66 -15.57 -8.93
C ALA A 246 -5.53 -14.82 -8.20
N SER A 247 -5.54 -14.81 -6.87
CA SER A 247 -4.46 -14.23 -6.06
C SER A 247 -3.11 -14.90 -6.35
N GLY A 248 -3.09 -16.22 -6.51
CA GLY A 248 -1.89 -16.97 -6.90
C GLY A 248 -1.33 -16.58 -8.26
N LEU A 249 -2.22 -16.31 -9.24
CA LEU A 249 -1.81 -15.81 -10.56
C LEU A 249 -1.25 -14.39 -10.51
N VAL A 250 -1.85 -13.51 -9.70
CA VAL A 250 -1.32 -12.14 -9.49
C VAL A 250 0.08 -12.20 -8.85
N ALA A 251 0.27 -13.07 -7.85
CA ALA A 251 1.59 -13.30 -7.26
C ALA A 251 2.59 -13.87 -8.28
N GLY A 252 2.15 -14.80 -9.12
CA GLY A 252 2.96 -15.38 -10.20
C GLY A 252 3.40 -14.34 -11.22
N ASP A 253 2.50 -13.46 -11.65
CA ASP A 253 2.79 -12.35 -12.57
C ASP A 253 3.81 -11.38 -11.97
N ALA A 254 3.64 -11.00 -10.69
CA ALA A 254 4.61 -10.15 -9.99
C ALA A 254 6.00 -10.79 -9.92
N CYS A 255 6.10 -12.07 -9.55
CA CYS A 255 7.36 -12.82 -9.52
C CYS A 255 8.02 -12.91 -10.91
N MET A 256 7.23 -13.21 -11.95
CA MET A 256 7.72 -13.24 -13.32
C MET A 256 8.21 -11.86 -13.77
N GLY A 257 7.52 -10.79 -13.39
CA GLY A 257 7.94 -9.41 -13.64
C GLY A 257 9.33 -9.10 -13.07
N VAL A 258 9.64 -9.58 -11.86
CA VAL A 258 10.99 -9.44 -11.27
C VAL A 258 12.04 -10.20 -12.08
N ILE A 259 11.73 -11.44 -12.51
CA ILE A 259 12.64 -12.24 -13.35
C ILE A 259 12.90 -11.54 -14.68
N ILE A 260 11.85 -11.07 -15.36
CA ILE A 260 11.98 -10.36 -16.64
C ILE A 260 12.79 -9.07 -16.45
N ALA A 261 12.56 -8.32 -15.37
CA ALA A 261 13.35 -7.13 -15.08
C ALA A 261 14.83 -7.45 -14.86
N LEU A 262 15.15 -8.55 -14.17
CA LEU A 262 16.52 -9.02 -14.01
C LEU A 262 17.16 -9.36 -15.36
N LEU A 263 16.45 -10.10 -16.22
CA LEU A 263 16.91 -10.43 -17.58
C LEU A 263 17.11 -9.18 -18.46
N ALA A 264 16.25 -8.18 -18.31
CA ALA A 264 16.38 -6.90 -18.99
C ALA A 264 17.63 -6.12 -18.52
N VAL A 265 17.87 -6.06 -17.21
CA VAL A 265 19.08 -5.41 -16.64
C VAL A 265 20.37 -6.14 -17.03
N LEU A 266 20.32 -7.46 -17.20
CA LEU A 266 21.45 -8.28 -17.67
C LEU A 266 21.66 -8.20 -19.20
N GLY A 267 20.80 -7.50 -19.94
CA GLY A 267 20.91 -7.34 -21.39
C GLY A 267 20.50 -8.57 -22.21
N VAL A 268 19.86 -9.56 -21.58
CA VAL A 268 19.36 -10.77 -22.27
C VAL A 268 18.10 -10.46 -23.10
N ILE A 269 17.28 -9.52 -22.63
CA ILE A 269 16.03 -9.10 -23.27
C ILE A 269 16.02 -7.57 -23.43
N PRO A 270 15.58 -7.03 -24.58
CA PRO A 270 15.41 -5.59 -24.73
C PRO A 270 14.31 -5.07 -23.81
N ALA A 271 14.64 -4.11 -22.94
CA ALA A 271 13.70 -3.46 -22.02
C ALA A 271 12.57 -2.69 -22.74
N SER A 272 12.70 -2.43 -24.05
CA SER A 272 11.75 -1.66 -24.85
C SER A 272 10.59 -2.46 -25.43
N LYS A 273 10.63 -3.80 -25.40
CA LYS A 273 9.52 -4.64 -25.91
C LYS A 273 8.60 -5.09 -24.77
N THR A 274 7.62 -4.26 -24.46
CA THR A 274 6.45 -4.66 -23.66
C THR A 274 5.54 -5.53 -24.51
N GLY A 275 5.88 -6.82 -24.64
CA GLY A 275 5.12 -7.81 -25.40
C GLY A 275 6.02 -8.71 -26.24
N MET A 276 6.17 -9.97 -25.82
CA MET A 276 6.79 -11.01 -26.67
C MET A 276 5.82 -11.61 -27.69
N LEU A 277 4.51 -11.41 -27.49
CA LEU A 277 3.43 -12.03 -28.25
C LEU A 277 2.50 -10.96 -28.83
N ASN A 278 1.86 -11.28 -29.96
CA ASN A 278 0.86 -10.41 -30.61
C ASN A 278 -0.32 -10.16 -29.65
N ASP A 279 -0.86 -8.94 -29.61
CA ASP A 279 -1.96 -8.53 -28.72
C ASP A 279 -3.17 -9.47 -28.80
N PHE A 280 -3.50 -9.96 -29.99
CA PHE A 280 -4.59 -10.93 -30.19
C PHE A 280 -4.30 -12.29 -29.55
N PHE A 281 -3.04 -12.71 -29.54
CA PHE A 281 -2.62 -13.95 -28.90
C PHE A 281 -2.64 -13.80 -27.38
N SER A 282 -2.15 -12.67 -26.86
CA SER A 282 -2.25 -12.32 -25.44
C SER A 282 -3.70 -12.27 -24.97
N LEU A 283 -4.60 -11.68 -25.77
CA LEU A 283 -6.04 -11.63 -25.47
C LEU A 283 -6.65 -13.04 -25.44
N GLY A 284 -6.27 -13.91 -26.38
CA GLY A 284 -6.70 -15.31 -26.40
C GLY A 284 -6.23 -16.09 -25.16
N LEU A 285 -5.01 -15.83 -24.71
CA LEU A 285 -4.44 -16.42 -23.49
C LEU A 285 -5.16 -15.92 -22.23
N TYR A 286 -5.48 -14.61 -22.16
CA TYR A 286 -6.30 -14.03 -21.10
C TYR A 286 -7.72 -14.61 -21.07
N ALA A 287 -8.36 -14.78 -22.24
CA ALA A 287 -9.67 -15.41 -22.34
C ALA A 287 -9.63 -16.87 -21.89
N LEU A 288 -8.60 -17.63 -22.29
CA LEU A 288 -8.37 -19.00 -21.84
C LEU A 288 -8.13 -19.08 -20.33
N LEU A 289 -7.37 -18.15 -19.77
CA LEU A 289 -7.15 -18.05 -18.32
C LEU A 289 -8.46 -17.77 -17.59
N ALA A 290 -9.26 -16.81 -18.07
CA ALA A 290 -10.56 -16.48 -17.49
C ALA A 290 -11.54 -17.66 -17.56
N VAL A 291 -11.57 -18.38 -18.69
CA VAL A 291 -12.36 -19.61 -18.86
C VAL A 291 -11.84 -20.72 -17.95
N GLY A 292 -10.52 -20.90 -17.84
CA GLY A 292 -9.88 -21.91 -17.00
C GLY A 292 -10.16 -21.68 -15.51
N LEU A 293 -10.05 -20.43 -15.05
CA LEU A 293 -10.42 -20.04 -13.68
C LEU A 293 -11.92 -20.23 -13.42
N SER A 294 -12.77 -19.83 -14.37
CA SER A 294 -14.21 -20.03 -14.28
C SER A 294 -14.57 -21.51 -14.25
N TYR A 295 -13.85 -22.33 -15.00
CA TYR A 295 -13.99 -23.79 -15.03
C TYR A 295 -13.55 -24.42 -13.71
N LEU A 296 -12.37 -24.06 -13.20
CA LEU A 296 -11.87 -24.52 -11.90
C LEU A 296 -12.83 -24.14 -10.76
N ALA A 297 -13.32 -22.89 -10.74
CA ALA A 297 -14.32 -22.44 -9.79
C ALA A 297 -15.63 -23.25 -9.85
N ARG A 298 -16.04 -23.68 -11.05
CA ARG A 298 -17.24 -24.53 -11.23
C ARG A 298 -16.98 -25.98 -10.85
N ARG A 299 -15.79 -26.52 -11.17
CA ARG A 299 -15.43 -27.95 -11.04
C ARG A 299 -14.82 -28.34 -9.70
N GLY A 300 -14.60 -27.41 -8.77
CA GLY A 300 -14.13 -27.65 -7.40
C GLY A 300 -15.12 -28.44 -6.54
N THR A 301 -15.42 -29.68 -6.94
CA THR A 301 -16.06 -30.74 -6.16
C THR A 301 -15.66 -32.07 -6.83
N ALA A 302 -14.53 -32.63 -6.38
CA ALA A 302 -14.27 -34.07 -6.35
C ALA A 302 -13.01 -34.37 -5.53
N LYS A 303 -13.06 -34.11 -4.22
CA LYS A 303 -12.68 -35.03 -3.14
C LYS A 303 -12.91 -34.37 -1.79
#